data_AF-A0A6G1IG40-F1
#
_entry.id   AF-A0A6G1IG40-F1
#
_cell.length_a   1.000
_cell.length_b   1.000
_cell.length_c   1.000
_cell.angle_alpha   90.00
_cell.angle_beta   90.00
_cell.angle_gamma   90.00
#
_symmetry.space_group_name_H-M   'P 1'
#
loop_
_entity.id
_entity.type
_entity.pdbx_description
1 polymer ?
#
loop_
_entity_poly.entity_id
_entity_poly.type
_entity_poly.pdbx_seq_one_letter_code
_entity_poly.pdbx_strand_id
1 'polypeptide(L)'
;MGLDHFVFPKFPREQEPVTGESTTTRRRSSLAIETVPSSPHGSSFRTVGPRRARHEFKSFRLKGEYVQPWVDDKRLKRTKYNNIIIYIFIFISLAICAYLTYDGAKSAKVGDYCLIMDDQFDKDGIDDSHWTHEVQTGGFGTGSFDWTTTDSKNSFTDGDGLHIVPTITTESTDISEAQLFNGYTLNLTKAGDGSCTSTDYKQCSMRSNDTTGVIIPPVRSARLSTKGKKFIKYGRVEVVAKMPRGDWLWPAIWMMPEDSKYGDWPASGEIDIAELRGNDRTYPLGRDAVTSTLHWGPTSKLDAYWQTYGTKFLRRTDFSKKYHTYGLQWSKDYLFTYLDSRLKQVFYMKFDERQTLWEKGRFEGATVNSSVVENPWKQTGNPNTPFDEEFFLILNVAVGANNGWFYDGKFNKPWVDNGPTAARDFIKAKDQWLPTWGEGNDRGMTVKSVKMWQEGVC
;
A
#
# COMPACT_ATOMS: atom_id res chain seq x y z
N MET A 1 28.17 18.74 -9.46
CA MET A 1 28.95 17.84 -10.34
C MET A 1 29.29 16.61 -9.53
N GLY A 2 29.06 15.42 -10.09
CA GLY A 2 29.48 14.12 -9.55
C GLY A 2 28.54 13.50 -8.51
N LEU A 3 27.45 12.87 -8.98
CA LEU A 3 26.72 11.84 -8.21
C LEU A 3 27.33 10.48 -8.60
N ASP A 4 28.54 10.21 -8.13
CA ASP A 4 29.16 8.90 -8.25
C ASP A 4 29.32 8.29 -6.86
N HIS A 5 28.99 6.99 -6.79
CA HIS A 5 29.10 6.08 -5.64
C HIS A 5 27.87 5.98 -4.72
N PHE A 6 26.85 5.26 -5.22
CA PHE A 6 25.94 4.50 -4.37
C PHE A 6 26.26 3.01 -4.48
N VAL A 7 26.70 2.41 -3.37
CA VAL A 7 26.79 0.96 -3.16
C VAL A 7 25.82 0.64 -2.03
N PHE A 8 24.73 -0.06 -2.34
CA PHE A 8 23.83 -0.59 -1.32
C PHE A 8 24.53 -1.69 -0.51
N PRO A 9 24.37 -1.74 0.83
CA PRO A 9 24.82 -2.88 1.62
C PRO A 9 24.02 -4.14 1.24
N LYS A 10 24.73 -5.23 0.96
CA LYS A 10 24.16 -6.54 0.65
C LYS A 10 23.38 -7.08 1.85
N PHE A 11 22.14 -7.50 1.63
CA PHE A 11 21.36 -8.28 2.59
C PHE A 11 22.03 -9.65 2.86
N PRO A 12 21.94 -10.20 4.09
CA PRO A 12 22.47 -11.53 4.41
C PRO A 12 21.73 -12.62 3.61
N ARG A 13 22.49 -13.54 3.01
CA ARG A 13 21.94 -14.76 2.40
C ARG A 13 21.38 -15.68 3.49
N GLU A 14 20.12 -16.07 3.36
CA GLU A 14 19.62 -17.29 4.00
C GLU A 14 20.34 -18.51 3.40
N GLN A 15 20.72 -19.43 4.28
CA GLN A 15 21.42 -20.67 3.95
C GLN A 15 20.49 -21.62 3.18
N GLU A 16 20.99 -22.15 2.06
CA GLU A 16 20.34 -23.25 1.33
C GLU A 16 20.30 -24.53 2.19
N PRO A 17 19.20 -25.31 2.15
CA PRO A 17 19.20 -26.62 2.75
C PRO A 17 19.89 -27.63 1.85
N VAL A 18 20.79 -28.38 2.48
CA VAL A 18 21.60 -29.49 1.97
C VAL A 18 20.72 -30.58 1.35
N THR A 19 21.13 -31.04 0.18
CA THR A 19 20.61 -32.21 -0.54
C THR A 19 20.99 -33.51 0.20
N GLY A 20 19.99 -34.34 0.50
CA GLY A 20 20.15 -35.66 1.10
C GLY A 20 19.49 -36.75 0.25
N GLU A 21 20.23 -37.83 0.05
CA GLU A 21 20.04 -38.89 -0.95
C GLU A 21 18.76 -39.74 -0.84
N SER A 22 18.39 -40.26 -2.01
CA SER A 22 17.41 -41.30 -2.29
C SER A 22 17.74 -42.62 -1.60
N THR A 23 16.77 -43.18 -0.87
CA THR A 23 16.64 -44.64 -0.71
C THR A 23 15.18 -45.09 -0.84
N THR A 24 14.99 -46.00 -1.79
CA THR A 24 13.77 -46.75 -2.10
C THR A 24 13.30 -47.61 -0.93
N THR A 25 12.00 -47.55 -0.60
CA THR A 25 11.31 -48.71 0.01
C THR A 25 9.82 -48.78 -0.34
N ARG A 26 9.46 -49.93 -0.94
CA ARG A 26 8.16 -50.55 -1.21
C ARG A 26 6.85 -49.85 -0.79
N ARG A 27 6.02 -49.61 -1.82
CA ARG A 27 4.55 -49.55 -1.78
C ARG A 27 3.91 -50.73 -1.02
N ARG A 28 2.96 -50.42 -0.12
CA ARG A 28 1.69 -51.16 0.00
C ARG A 28 0.54 -50.16 0.14
N SER A 29 -0.45 -50.36 -0.72
CA SER A 29 -1.69 -49.60 -0.86
C SER A 29 -2.65 -49.88 0.29
N SER A 30 -3.42 -48.87 0.74
CA SER A 30 -4.90 -48.93 0.71
C SER A 30 -5.53 -47.64 1.25
N LEU A 31 -6.70 -47.34 0.68
CA LEU A 31 -7.73 -46.37 1.07
C LEU A 31 -7.65 -44.98 0.43
N ALA A 32 -8.27 -44.93 -0.75
CA ALA A 32 -8.77 -43.72 -1.39
C ALA A 32 -9.85 -43.06 -0.53
N ILE A 33 -9.78 -41.74 -0.40
CA ILE A 33 -10.87 -40.89 0.09
C ILE A 33 -11.37 -40.11 -1.12
N GLU A 34 -12.59 -40.43 -1.54
CA GLU A 34 -13.32 -39.67 -2.56
C GLU A 34 -13.74 -38.30 -2.00
N THR A 35 -13.55 -37.31 -2.86
CA THR A 35 -13.97 -35.91 -2.73
C THR A 35 -15.47 -35.75 -2.97
N VAL A 36 -16.14 -34.90 -2.17
CA VAL A 36 -17.47 -34.33 -2.48
C VAL A 36 -17.40 -32.80 -2.31
N PRO A 37 -18.02 -32.01 -3.21
CA PRO A 37 -17.71 -30.59 -3.40
C PRO A 37 -18.41 -29.66 -2.41
N SER A 38 -17.88 -28.43 -2.30
CA SER A 38 -18.37 -27.37 -1.43
C SER A 38 -19.04 -26.23 -2.20
N SER A 39 -20.19 -25.77 -1.66
CA SER A 39 -20.82 -24.42 -1.69
C SER A 39 -22.26 -24.40 -2.26
N PRO A 40 -23.14 -23.40 -1.95
CA PRO A 40 -23.13 -22.39 -0.87
C PRO A 40 -24.51 -22.17 -0.16
N HIS A 41 -24.48 -21.43 0.96
CA HIS A 41 -25.50 -20.50 1.50
C HIS A 41 -26.99 -20.93 1.61
N GLY A 42 -27.50 -20.88 2.85
CA GLY A 42 -28.93 -20.87 3.12
C GLY A 42 -29.23 -20.74 4.61
N SER A 43 -29.29 -19.51 5.12
CA SER A 43 -29.92 -19.22 6.41
C SER A 43 -31.40 -19.58 6.32
N SER A 44 -31.75 -20.76 6.79
CA SER A 44 -33.13 -21.12 7.11
C SER A 44 -33.22 -21.35 8.61
N PHE A 45 -34.08 -20.55 9.26
CA PHE A 45 -34.56 -20.80 10.60
C PHE A 45 -35.18 -22.20 10.62
N ARG A 46 -34.42 -23.21 11.07
CA ARG A 46 -35.02 -24.47 11.49
C ARG A 46 -35.77 -24.20 12.78
N THR A 47 -37.09 -24.13 12.67
CA THR A 47 -38.00 -24.43 13.77
C THR A 47 -37.43 -25.59 14.57
N VAL A 48 -37.08 -25.32 15.83
CA VAL A 48 -36.67 -26.34 16.79
C VAL A 48 -37.91 -27.19 17.04
N GLY A 49 -38.11 -28.22 16.21
CA GLY A 49 -38.95 -29.35 16.58
C GLY A 49 -38.48 -29.87 17.93
N PRO A 50 -39.38 -30.40 18.78
CA PRO A 50 -39.05 -30.79 20.14
C PRO A 50 -37.83 -31.71 20.07
N ARG A 51 -36.74 -31.31 20.74
CA ARG A 51 -35.51 -32.10 20.85
C ARG A 51 -35.94 -33.53 21.10
N ARG A 52 -35.72 -34.45 20.14
CA ARG A 52 -35.81 -35.88 20.42
C ARG A 52 -34.94 -36.09 21.64
N ALA A 53 -35.58 -36.41 22.76
CA ALA A 53 -34.89 -36.73 23.99
C ALA A 53 -33.81 -37.73 23.61
N ARG A 54 -32.55 -37.40 23.92
CA ARG A 54 -31.45 -38.36 23.76
C ARG A 54 -31.96 -39.66 24.37
N HIS A 55 -32.00 -40.71 23.56
CA HIS A 55 -32.42 -42.02 24.04
C HIS A 55 -31.42 -42.39 25.15
N GLU A 56 -31.83 -42.17 26.40
CA GLU A 56 -31.03 -42.61 27.54
C GLU A 56 -30.93 -44.11 27.42
N PHE A 57 -29.70 -44.61 27.46
CA PHE A 57 -29.44 -46.03 27.45
C PHE A 57 -30.07 -46.65 28.71
N LYS A 58 -31.30 -47.14 28.59
CA LYS A 58 -31.97 -47.88 29.65
C LYS A 58 -31.39 -49.29 29.64
N SER A 59 -30.44 -49.53 30.54
CA SER A 59 -29.94 -50.87 30.82
C SER A 59 -31.12 -51.79 31.18
N PHE A 60 -31.37 -52.82 30.38
CA PHE A 60 -32.44 -53.80 30.65
C PHE A 60 -32.16 -54.68 31.88
N ARG A 61 -30.95 -54.58 32.48
CA ARG A 61 -30.47 -55.43 33.57
C ARG A 61 -30.69 -54.84 34.98
N LEU A 62 -31.08 -53.58 35.11
CA LEU A 62 -31.33 -52.91 36.39
C LEU A 62 -32.72 -52.25 36.33
N LYS A 63 -33.72 -52.87 36.95
CA LYS A 63 -35.08 -52.33 37.10
C LYS A 63 -35.35 -52.11 38.60
N GLY A 64 -35.58 -50.88 39.02
CA GLY A 64 -35.81 -50.48 40.42
C GLY A 64 -34.73 -49.54 40.98
N GLU A 65 -34.83 -49.17 42.27
CA GLU A 65 -33.74 -48.49 42.98
C GLU A 65 -32.53 -49.42 43.05
N TYR A 66 -31.46 -49.06 42.36
CA TYR A 66 -30.21 -49.81 42.37
C TYR A 66 -29.16 -49.05 43.16
N VAL A 67 -28.38 -49.77 43.96
CA VAL A 67 -27.27 -49.19 44.72
C VAL A 67 -26.27 -48.60 43.71
N GLN A 68 -25.95 -47.32 43.87
CA GLN A 68 -24.95 -46.62 43.06
C GLN A 68 -23.64 -46.50 43.84
N PRO A 69 -22.84 -47.58 43.99
CA PRO A 69 -21.65 -47.57 44.84
C PRO A 69 -20.61 -46.52 44.42
N TRP A 70 -20.69 -46.05 43.18
CA TRP A 70 -19.85 -44.99 42.62
C TRP A 70 -20.22 -43.58 43.12
N VAL A 71 -21.42 -43.36 43.65
CA VAL A 71 -21.83 -42.07 44.24
C VAL A 71 -21.07 -41.80 45.54
N ASP A 72 -20.74 -42.86 46.28
CA ASP A 72 -19.94 -42.79 47.51
C ASP A 72 -18.44 -43.06 47.30
N ASP A 73 -18.02 -43.45 46.09
CA ASP A 73 -16.61 -43.65 45.77
C ASP A 73 -15.84 -42.33 45.86
N LYS A 74 -14.88 -42.27 46.79
CA LYS A 74 -14.00 -41.12 47.02
C LYS A 74 -13.26 -40.68 45.75
N ARG A 75 -12.97 -41.60 44.82
CA ARG A 75 -12.29 -41.29 43.54
C ARG A 75 -13.16 -40.45 42.61
N LEU A 76 -14.47 -40.72 42.55
CA LEU A 76 -15.40 -39.94 41.74
C LEU A 76 -15.71 -38.57 42.35
N LYS A 77 -15.73 -38.47 43.69
CA LYS A 77 -15.76 -37.18 44.38
C LYS A 77 -14.55 -36.33 43.99
N ARG A 78 -13.34 -36.91 43.94
CA ARG A 78 -12.11 -36.23 43.48
C ARG A 78 -12.22 -35.75 42.02
N THR A 79 -12.77 -36.57 41.12
CA THR A 79 -13.01 -36.15 39.72
C THR A 79 -14.00 -35.00 39.61
N LYS A 80 -15.08 -35.01 40.42
CA LYS A 80 -16.04 -33.90 40.46
C LYS A 80 -15.38 -32.60 40.92
N TYR A 81 -14.55 -32.63 41.97
CA TYR A 81 -13.79 -31.46 42.42
C TYR A 81 -12.80 -30.98 41.34
N ASN A 82 -12.11 -31.89 40.67
CA ASN A 82 -11.20 -31.53 39.57
C ASN A 82 -11.95 -30.84 38.42
N ASN A 83 -13.11 -31.37 38.03
CA ASN A 83 -13.95 -30.75 37.00
C ASN A 83 -14.45 -29.37 37.43
N ILE A 84 -14.87 -29.20 38.70
CA ILE A 84 -15.26 -27.89 39.24
C ILE A 84 -14.09 -26.91 39.16
N ILE A 85 -12.88 -27.32 39.53
CA ILE A 85 -11.67 -26.49 39.42
C ILE A 85 -11.44 -26.08 37.95
N ILE A 86 -11.55 -27.01 37.00
CA ILE A 86 -11.42 -26.72 35.55
C ILE A 86 -12.50 -25.71 35.10
N TYR A 87 -13.76 -25.91 35.48
CA TYR A 87 -14.84 -24.98 35.11
C TYR A 87 -14.65 -23.59 35.73
N ILE A 88 -14.12 -23.51 36.95
CA ILE A 88 -13.77 -22.24 37.58
C ILE A 88 -12.67 -21.54 36.76
N PHE A 89 -11.62 -22.24 36.35
CA PHE A 89 -10.57 -21.64 35.52
C PHE A 89 -11.08 -21.20 34.14
N ILE A 90 -11.96 -21.98 33.50
CA ILE A 90 -12.60 -21.58 32.24
C ILE A 90 -13.45 -20.31 32.44
N PHE A 91 -14.26 -20.26 33.51
CA PHE A 91 -15.08 -19.09 33.81
C PHE A 91 -14.24 -17.85 34.10
N ILE A 92 -13.17 -17.99 34.89
CA ILE A 92 -12.22 -16.91 35.17
C ILE A 92 -11.57 -16.45 33.85
N SER A 93 -11.13 -17.36 32.99
CA SER A 93 -10.55 -17.01 31.69
C SER A 93 -11.52 -16.24 30.81
N LEU A 94 -12.79 -16.67 30.71
CA LEU A 94 -13.81 -15.95 29.96
C LEU A 94 -14.11 -14.57 30.55
N ALA A 95 -14.15 -14.46 31.88
CA ALA A 95 -14.34 -13.18 32.57
C ALA A 95 -13.17 -12.21 32.29
N ILE A 96 -11.93 -12.71 32.32
CA ILE A 96 -10.73 -11.91 31.98
C ILE A 96 -10.79 -11.49 30.51
N CYS A 97 -11.10 -12.40 29.58
CA CYS A 97 -11.23 -12.05 28.16
C CYS A 97 -12.33 -11.01 27.92
N ALA A 98 -13.48 -11.14 28.58
CA ALA A 98 -14.57 -10.17 28.51
C ALA A 98 -14.13 -8.80 29.06
N TYR A 99 -13.43 -8.79 30.20
CA TYR A 99 -12.88 -7.56 30.78
C TYR A 99 -11.88 -6.88 29.85
N LEU A 100 -10.89 -7.62 29.31
CA LEU A 100 -9.89 -7.06 28.39
C LEU A 100 -10.53 -6.53 27.11
N THR A 101 -11.56 -7.22 26.59
CA THR A 101 -12.30 -6.76 25.40
C THR A 101 -13.08 -5.49 25.71
N TYR A 102 -13.73 -5.42 26.87
CA TYR A 102 -14.46 -4.24 27.32
C TYR A 102 -13.53 -3.04 27.55
N ASP A 103 -12.40 -3.25 28.21
CA ASP A 103 -11.39 -2.22 28.45
C ASP A 103 -10.79 -1.70 27.14
N GLY A 104 -10.46 -2.60 26.21
CA GLY A 104 -10.04 -2.26 24.85
C GLY A 104 -11.10 -1.48 24.07
N ALA A 105 -12.36 -1.88 24.13
CA ALA A 105 -13.46 -1.18 23.46
C ALA A 105 -13.73 0.19 24.07
N LYS A 106 -13.62 0.32 25.39
CA LYS A 106 -13.82 1.60 26.11
C LYS A 106 -12.67 2.57 25.87
N SER A 107 -11.44 2.08 25.75
CA SER A 107 -10.25 2.90 25.46
C SER A 107 -10.18 3.32 23.99
N ALA A 108 -10.81 2.58 23.08
CA ALA A 108 -10.97 2.95 21.67
C ALA A 108 -11.94 4.13 21.50
N LYS A 109 -11.48 5.35 21.83
CA LYS A 109 -12.18 6.58 21.46
C LYS A 109 -12.09 6.75 19.95
N VAL A 110 -13.22 6.58 19.25
CA VAL A 110 -13.37 7.07 17.89
C VAL A 110 -13.69 8.55 18.04
N GLY A 111 -12.73 9.42 17.70
CA GLY A 111 -12.95 10.86 17.74
C GLY A 111 -14.10 11.26 16.81
N ASP A 112 -14.68 12.44 17.06
CA ASP A 112 -15.60 13.03 16.08
C ASP A 112 -14.83 13.28 14.77
N TYR A 113 -15.48 13.04 13.63
CA TYR A 113 -14.87 13.19 12.31
C TYR A 113 -15.76 14.04 11.41
N CYS A 114 -15.20 15.10 10.84
CA CYS A 114 -15.87 15.94 9.88
C CYS A 114 -15.54 15.50 8.45
N LEU A 115 -16.55 15.19 7.64
CA LEU A 115 -16.37 14.86 6.22
C LEU A 115 -16.03 16.14 5.45
N ILE A 116 -14.80 16.24 4.93
CA ILE A 116 -14.33 17.43 4.20
C ILE A 116 -14.34 17.26 2.68
N MET A 117 -14.34 16.01 2.21
CA MET A 117 -14.34 15.64 0.81
C MET A 117 -15.02 14.29 0.63
N ASP A 118 -15.97 14.21 -0.30
CA ASP A 118 -16.60 12.99 -0.78
C ASP A 118 -16.75 13.13 -2.30
N ASP A 119 -15.90 12.42 -3.04
CA ASP A 119 -15.88 12.44 -4.49
C ASP A 119 -16.18 11.03 -5.00
N GLN A 120 -17.29 10.89 -5.72
CA GLN A 120 -17.72 9.63 -6.33
C GLN A 120 -17.38 9.58 -7.82
N PHE A 121 -16.77 10.64 -8.38
CA PHE A 121 -16.44 10.77 -9.81
C PHE A 121 -17.64 10.50 -10.73
N ASP A 122 -18.85 10.80 -10.26
CA ASP A 122 -20.12 10.60 -10.95
C ASP A 122 -20.52 11.78 -11.86
N LYS A 123 -19.84 12.92 -11.70
CA LYS A 123 -19.97 14.08 -12.57
C LYS A 123 -19.18 13.85 -13.87
N ASP A 124 -19.67 14.43 -14.97
CA ASP A 124 -18.99 14.45 -16.27
C ASP A 124 -17.67 15.26 -16.18
N GLY A 125 -16.63 14.64 -15.62
CA GLY A 125 -15.29 15.21 -15.47
C GLY A 125 -14.74 15.13 -14.05
N ILE A 126 -13.50 15.62 -13.93
CA ILE A 126 -12.77 15.72 -12.66
C ILE A 126 -13.16 17.04 -11.99
N ASP A 127 -13.59 16.99 -10.73
CA ASP A 127 -14.05 18.19 -10.01
C ASP A 127 -12.87 19.11 -9.65
N ASP A 128 -12.76 20.24 -10.35
CA ASP A 128 -11.71 21.25 -10.13
C ASP A 128 -11.79 21.90 -8.74
N SER A 129 -12.88 21.76 -7.99
CA SER A 129 -12.90 22.21 -6.58
C SER A 129 -12.16 21.26 -5.64
N HIS A 130 -11.88 20.04 -6.09
CA HIS A 130 -11.16 19.02 -5.33
C HIS A 130 -9.77 18.75 -5.87
N TRP A 131 -9.60 18.69 -7.20
CA TRP A 131 -8.40 18.12 -7.82
C TRP A 131 -7.67 19.10 -8.72
N THR A 132 -6.35 19.02 -8.75
CA THR A 132 -5.46 19.73 -9.67
C THR A 132 -4.57 18.70 -10.37
N HIS A 133 -4.39 18.84 -11.68
CA HIS A 133 -3.37 18.09 -12.40
C HIS A 133 -1.99 18.66 -12.11
N GLU A 134 -1.04 17.80 -11.78
CA GLU A 134 0.37 18.16 -11.71
C GLU A 134 1.08 17.69 -12.98
N VAL A 135 1.65 18.62 -13.73
CA VAL A 135 2.21 18.41 -15.08
C VAL A 135 3.69 18.76 -15.11
N GLN A 136 4.53 17.76 -15.36
CA GLN A 136 5.96 17.93 -15.61
C GLN A 136 6.60 16.65 -16.19
N THR A 137 7.86 16.75 -16.61
CA THR A 137 8.64 15.64 -17.17
C THR A 137 9.67 15.02 -16.22
N GLY A 138 9.75 15.51 -14.98
CA GLY A 138 10.83 15.21 -14.05
C GLY A 138 10.71 13.94 -13.21
N GLY A 139 9.64 13.17 -13.37
CA GLY A 139 9.37 11.98 -12.56
C GLY A 139 9.19 12.24 -11.06
N PHE A 140 8.93 13.48 -10.64
CA PHE A 140 8.62 13.86 -9.24
C PHE A 140 9.63 13.32 -8.20
N GLY A 141 10.93 13.31 -8.54
CA GLY A 141 11.98 12.82 -7.65
C GLY A 141 12.18 11.30 -7.62
N THR A 142 11.30 10.54 -8.29
CA THR A 142 11.43 9.07 -8.44
C THR A 142 12.22 8.66 -9.68
N GLY A 143 12.42 9.62 -10.60
CA GLY A 143 13.01 9.37 -11.92
C GLY A 143 12.21 8.38 -12.77
N SER A 144 10.88 8.41 -12.63
CA SER A 144 9.96 7.70 -13.52
C SER A 144 10.10 8.16 -14.97
N PHE A 145 9.74 7.28 -15.91
CA PHE A 145 9.92 7.49 -17.35
C PHE A 145 8.67 8.04 -18.03
N ASP A 146 7.62 8.31 -17.26
CA ASP A 146 6.46 9.04 -17.72
C ASP A 146 6.62 10.55 -17.53
N TRP A 147 5.95 11.33 -18.37
CA TRP A 147 5.54 12.68 -18.00
C TRP A 147 4.05 12.66 -17.62
N THR A 148 3.62 13.63 -16.83
CA THR A 148 2.22 13.78 -16.46
C THR A 148 1.53 14.84 -17.32
N THR A 149 0.25 14.66 -17.68
CA THR A 149 -0.51 15.60 -18.53
C THR A 149 -1.94 15.83 -18.05
N THR A 150 -2.63 16.79 -18.66
CA THR A 150 -4.06 17.07 -18.52
C THR A 150 -4.92 16.42 -19.62
N ASP A 151 -4.32 15.58 -20.47
CA ASP A 151 -5.02 14.99 -21.61
C ASP A 151 -6.07 13.97 -21.15
N SER A 152 -7.26 14.07 -21.73
CA SER A 152 -8.37 13.13 -21.53
C SER A 152 -8.01 11.67 -21.83
N LYS A 153 -6.94 11.41 -22.60
CA LYS A 153 -6.44 10.04 -22.82
C LYS A 153 -5.75 9.45 -21.58
N ASN A 154 -5.25 10.30 -20.67
CA ASN A 154 -4.50 9.89 -19.50
C ASN A 154 -5.28 10.04 -18.19
N SER A 155 -6.21 10.99 -18.13
CA SER A 155 -7.14 11.11 -17.00
C SER A 155 -8.53 11.52 -17.45
N PHE A 156 -9.54 10.73 -17.10
CA PHE A 156 -10.94 10.97 -17.43
C PHE A 156 -11.85 10.24 -16.45
N THR A 157 -13.14 10.59 -16.41
CA THR A 157 -14.15 9.87 -15.62
C THR A 157 -15.14 9.16 -16.55
N ASP A 158 -15.62 7.99 -16.12
CA ASP A 158 -16.78 7.32 -16.69
C ASP A 158 -17.63 6.66 -15.58
N GLY A 159 -18.56 5.77 -15.92
CA GLY A 159 -19.43 5.10 -14.94
C GLY A 159 -18.71 4.23 -13.90
N ASP A 160 -17.44 3.86 -14.14
CA ASP A 160 -16.58 3.10 -13.21
C ASP A 160 -15.73 4.01 -12.30
N GLY A 161 -15.72 5.33 -12.55
CA GLY A 161 -15.05 6.36 -11.76
C GLY A 161 -13.94 7.08 -12.52
N LEU A 162 -12.95 7.61 -11.79
CA LEU A 162 -11.76 8.25 -12.35
C LEU A 162 -10.78 7.20 -12.88
N HIS A 163 -10.32 7.36 -14.10
CA HIS A 163 -9.25 6.57 -14.71
C HIS A 163 -7.97 7.38 -14.80
N ILE A 164 -6.85 6.78 -14.39
CA ILE A 164 -5.49 7.28 -14.63
C ILE A 164 -4.77 6.24 -15.48
N VAL A 165 -4.67 6.49 -16.79
CA VAL A 165 -4.27 5.50 -17.80
C VAL A 165 -2.99 5.94 -18.50
N PRO A 166 -1.87 5.21 -18.34
CA PRO A 166 -0.66 5.49 -19.09
C PRO A 166 -0.82 5.17 -20.59
N THR A 167 -0.27 6.03 -21.44
CA THR A 167 -0.25 5.88 -22.90
C THR A 167 1.16 6.05 -23.45
N ILE A 168 1.49 5.36 -24.55
CA ILE A 168 2.78 5.57 -25.22
C ILE A 168 2.78 6.96 -25.88
N THR A 169 3.86 7.72 -25.72
CA THR A 169 3.96 9.10 -26.22
C THR A 169 3.73 9.18 -27.73
N THR A 170 4.32 8.26 -28.50
CA THR A 170 4.18 8.21 -29.96
C THR A 170 2.80 7.75 -30.44
N GLU A 171 1.98 7.15 -29.57
CA GLU A 171 0.61 6.71 -29.87
C GLU A 171 -0.43 7.78 -29.48
N SER A 172 -0.04 8.75 -28.66
CA SER A 172 -0.94 9.74 -28.05
C SER A 172 -0.62 11.18 -28.45
N THR A 173 0.49 11.41 -29.17
CA THR A 173 0.96 12.71 -29.67
C THR A 173 1.47 12.58 -31.11
N ASP A 174 1.75 13.71 -31.77
CA ASP A 174 2.38 13.74 -33.10
C ASP A 174 3.91 13.55 -33.05
N ILE A 175 4.48 13.23 -31.89
CA ILE A 175 5.91 12.97 -31.74
C ILE A 175 6.24 11.63 -32.40
N SER A 176 7.04 11.67 -33.46
CA SER A 176 7.52 10.47 -34.13
C SER A 176 8.54 9.69 -33.28
N GLU A 177 8.73 8.42 -33.59
CA GLU A 177 9.74 7.58 -32.92
C GLU A 177 11.16 8.17 -33.04
N ALA A 178 11.53 8.72 -34.21
CA ALA A 178 12.82 9.37 -34.40
C ALA A 178 12.98 10.62 -33.49
N GLN A 179 11.91 11.41 -33.35
CA GLN A 179 11.87 12.60 -32.49
C GLN A 179 11.93 12.25 -31.00
N LEU A 180 11.40 11.09 -30.59
CA LEU A 180 11.51 10.61 -29.23
C LEU A 180 12.99 10.50 -28.79
N PHE A 181 13.84 9.99 -29.70
CA PHE A 181 15.25 9.75 -29.43
C PHE A 181 16.16 10.94 -29.75
N ASN A 182 15.78 11.82 -30.69
CA ASN A 182 16.69 12.89 -31.11
C ASN A 182 16.02 14.12 -31.71
N GLY A 183 16.56 15.29 -31.39
CA GLY A 183 16.30 16.54 -32.13
C GLY A 183 14.96 17.22 -31.84
N TYR A 184 14.08 16.61 -31.04
CA TYR A 184 12.82 17.18 -30.61
C TYR A 184 12.94 17.93 -29.28
N THR A 185 12.28 19.08 -29.19
CA THR A 185 12.14 19.85 -27.95
C THR A 185 10.68 19.81 -27.51
N LEU A 186 10.42 19.19 -26.36
CA LEU A 186 9.16 19.34 -25.66
C LEU A 186 9.21 20.62 -24.83
N ASN A 187 8.24 21.51 -25.02
CA ASN A 187 8.15 22.77 -24.30
C ASN A 187 6.77 22.93 -23.66
N LEU A 188 6.67 22.58 -22.37
CA LEU A 188 5.47 22.70 -21.54
C LEU A 188 5.39 24.06 -20.81
N THR A 189 6.36 24.95 -21.04
CA THR A 189 6.41 26.26 -20.36
C THR A 189 5.30 27.18 -20.86
N LYS A 190 5.08 28.31 -20.18
CA LYS A 190 4.14 29.37 -20.62
C LYS A 190 4.37 29.88 -22.05
N ALA A 191 5.60 29.74 -22.58
CA ALA A 191 5.92 30.11 -23.96
C ALA A 191 5.66 28.97 -24.98
N GLY A 192 5.44 27.75 -24.49
CA GLY A 192 4.97 26.60 -25.25
C GLY A 192 3.47 26.41 -25.09
N ASP A 193 3.03 25.26 -24.59
CA ASP A 193 1.60 24.98 -24.33
C ASP A 193 1.08 25.53 -23.00
N GLY A 194 1.97 25.97 -22.10
CA GLY A 194 1.64 26.52 -20.79
C GLY A 194 1.12 25.51 -19.77
N SER A 195 1.20 24.21 -20.03
CA SER A 195 0.60 23.19 -19.16
C SER A 195 1.43 22.86 -17.93
N CYS A 196 2.74 23.15 -17.91
CA CYS A 196 3.62 22.76 -16.80
C CYS A 196 3.23 23.44 -15.47
N THR A 197 3.13 22.64 -14.41
CA THR A 197 2.83 23.14 -13.05
C THR A 197 4.03 23.16 -12.13
N SER A 198 5.19 22.67 -12.58
CA SER A 198 6.42 22.69 -11.79
C SER A 198 7.00 24.09 -11.67
N THR A 199 7.61 24.38 -10.52
CA THR A 199 8.39 25.60 -10.30
C THR A 199 9.81 25.50 -10.83
N ASP A 200 10.32 24.28 -11.10
CA ASP A 200 11.61 24.05 -11.73
C ASP A 200 11.46 23.97 -13.26
N TYR A 201 11.96 24.99 -13.95
CA TYR A 201 11.88 25.10 -15.41
C TYR A 201 12.49 23.90 -16.15
N LYS A 202 13.44 23.18 -15.53
CA LYS A 202 14.05 21.98 -16.12
C LYS A 202 13.06 20.82 -16.28
N GLN A 203 11.97 20.84 -15.51
CA GLN A 203 10.90 19.85 -15.58
C GLN A 203 9.78 20.27 -16.54
N CYS A 204 9.87 21.47 -17.11
CA CYS A 204 8.88 22.03 -18.02
C CYS A 204 9.38 22.10 -19.47
N SER A 205 10.68 21.92 -19.72
CA SER A 205 11.22 21.93 -21.07
C SER A 205 12.41 21.00 -21.16
N MET A 206 12.39 20.14 -22.18
CA MET A 206 13.46 19.18 -22.41
C MET A 206 13.65 18.91 -23.90
N ARG A 207 14.89 18.55 -24.26
CA ARG A 207 15.26 18.24 -25.64
C ARG A 207 15.88 16.86 -25.71
N SER A 208 15.30 16.01 -26.56
CA SER A 208 15.90 14.74 -26.93
C SER A 208 17.22 14.94 -27.69
N ASN A 209 18.21 14.12 -27.35
CA ASN A 209 19.54 14.18 -27.95
C ASN A 209 20.21 12.81 -27.85
N ASP A 210 20.39 12.18 -29.02
CA ASP A 210 20.92 10.85 -29.16
C ASP A 210 22.33 10.68 -28.55
N THR A 211 23.18 11.69 -28.70
CA THR A 211 24.56 11.70 -28.16
C THR A 211 24.58 11.69 -26.64
N THR A 212 23.64 12.39 -26.00
CA THR A 212 23.55 12.45 -24.53
C THR A 212 22.75 11.30 -23.93
N GLY A 213 21.97 10.58 -24.75
CA GLY A 213 21.06 9.55 -24.28
C GLY A 213 19.74 10.07 -23.70
N VAL A 214 19.56 11.39 -23.59
CA VAL A 214 18.31 12.01 -23.15
C VAL A 214 17.25 11.80 -24.23
N ILE A 215 16.12 11.21 -23.85
CA ILE A 215 14.96 11.02 -24.70
C ILE A 215 13.79 11.82 -24.16
N ILE A 216 12.82 12.10 -25.03
CA ILE A 216 11.50 12.51 -24.55
C ILE A 216 10.89 11.35 -23.73
N PRO A 217 10.24 11.59 -22.57
CA PRO A 217 9.55 10.59 -21.79
C PRO A 217 8.70 9.71 -22.70
N PRO A 218 8.99 8.39 -22.79
CA PRO A 218 8.35 7.51 -23.76
C PRO A 218 6.90 7.21 -23.42
N VAL A 219 6.46 7.56 -22.21
CA VAL A 219 5.13 7.32 -21.70
C VAL A 219 4.54 8.64 -21.20
N ARG A 220 3.22 8.79 -21.37
CA ARG A 220 2.41 9.83 -20.77
C ARG A 220 1.50 9.21 -19.73
N SER A 221 1.30 9.89 -18.62
CA SER A 221 0.37 9.49 -17.57
C SER A 221 -0.31 10.73 -16.98
N ALA A 222 -0.99 10.59 -15.85
CA ALA A 222 -1.55 11.69 -15.09
C ALA A 222 -1.24 11.56 -13.61
N ARG A 223 -1.16 12.72 -12.95
CA ARG A 223 -1.02 12.87 -11.50
C ARG A 223 -2.00 13.93 -11.06
N LEU A 224 -2.87 13.55 -10.14
CA LEU A 224 -3.92 14.40 -9.59
C LEU A 224 -3.61 14.61 -8.12
N SER A 225 -3.69 15.85 -7.65
CA SER A 225 -3.53 16.16 -6.24
C SER A 225 -4.64 17.08 -5.74
N THR A 226 -4.87 17.02 -4.44
CA THR A 226 -5.82 17.89 -3.74
C THR A 226 -5.17 19.13 -3.14
N LYS A 227 -3.90 19.39 -3.51
CA LYS A 227 -3.08 20.50 -3.00
C LYS A 227 -3.80 21.84 -3.17
N GLY A 228 -3.80 22.66 -2.12
CA GLY A 228 -4.47 23.96 -2.08
C GLY A 228 -6.00 23.92 -2.14
N LYS A 229 -6.61 22.72 -2.12
CA LYS A 229 -8.05 22.50 -2.24
C LYS A 229 -8.62 21.73 -1.05
N LYS A 230 -8.10 20.52 -0.81
CA LYS A 230 -8.51 19.63 0.29
C LYS A 230 -7.28 19.02 0.94
N PHE A 231 -7.16 19.19 2.25
CA PHE A 231 -6.10 18.62 3.06
C PHE A 231 -6.67 18.30 4.45
N ILE A 232 -6.03 17.40 5.16
CA ILE A 232 -6.35 17.12 6.57
C ILE A 232 -5.07 17.16 7.41
N LYS A 233 -5.22 17.59 8.65
CA LYS A 233 -4.31 17.22 9.73
C LYS A 233 -5.05 16.30 10.67
N TYR A 234 -4.62 15.05 10.72
CA TYR A 234 -5.32 13.95 11.40
C TYR A 234 -6.71 13.68 10.82
N GLY A 235 -7.16 12.43 10.93
CA GLY A 235 -8.42 12.01 10.36
C GLY A 235 -8.36 10.65 9.69
N ARG A 236 -9.14 10.52 8.63
CA ARG A 236 -9.26 9.30 7.83
C ARG A 236 -9.29 9.66 6.35
N VAL A 237 -8.60 8.84 5.54
CA VAL A 237 -8.74 8.85 4.09
C VAL A 237 -9.14 7.45 3.65
N GLU A 238 -10.11 7.35 2.75
CA GLU A 238 -10.49 6.10 2.09
C GLU A 238 -10.55 6.34 0.58
N VAL A 239 -9.75 5.57 -0.16
CA VAL A 239 -9.76 5.56 -1.63
C VAL A 239 -10.18 4.18 -2.09
N VAL A 240 -11.28 4.10 -2.85
CA VAL A 240 -11.77 2.85 -3.42
C VAL A 240 -11.26 2.75 -4.84
N ALA A 241 -10.31 1.85 -5.10
CA ALA A 241 -9.64 1.76 -6.38
C ALA A 241 -9.41 0.31 -6.85
N LYS A 242 -9.29 0.14 -8.17
CA LYS A 242 -8.82 -1.06 -8.87
C LYS A 242 -7.47 -0.72 -9.50
N MET A 243 -6.46 -1.54 -9.24
CA MET A 243 -5.08 -1.23 -9.65
C MET A 243 -4.78 -1.67 -11.09
N PRO A 244 -3.84 -1.02 -11.78
CA PRO A 244 -3.45 -1.39 -13.13
C PRO A 244 -2.78 -2.76 -13.21
N ARG A 245 -2.84 -3.33 -14.42
CA ARG A 245 -2.04 -4.49 -14.84
C ARG A 245 -1.06 -4.10 -15.92
N GLY A 246 0.23 -4.39 -15.69
CA GLY A 246 1.28 -4.21 -16.67
C GLY A 246 2.65 -4.11 -16.02
N ASP A 247 3.64 -4.73 -16.64
CA ASP A 247 5.02 -4.62 -16.17
C ASP A 247 5.45 -3.15 -16.13
N TRP A 248 6.19 -2.82 -15.07
CA TRP A 248 6.80 -1.51 -14.84
C TRP A 248 5.79 -0.38 -14.55
N LEU A 249 4.52 -0.69 -14.32
CA LEU A 249 3.55 0.28 -13.82
C LEU A 249 3.69 0.44 -12.30
N TRP A 250 3.56 1.68 -11.82
CA TRP A 250 3.66 2.05 -10.41
C TRP A 250 2.48 2.94 -10.03
N PRO A 251 1.30 2.35 -9.72
CA PRO A 251 0.19 3.07 -9.12
C PRO A 251 0.51 3.46 -7.67
N ALA A 252 0.14 4.68 -7.29
CA ALA A 252 0.30 5.18 -5.93
C ALA A 252 -0.91 6.00 -5.45
N ILE A 253 -1.24 5.81 -4.18
CA ILE A 253 -2.20 6.59 -3.39
C ILE A 253 -1.43 7.05 -2.15
N TRP A 254 -1.20 8.34 -2.04
CA TRP A 254 -0.23 8.86 -1.08
C TRP A 254 -0.52 10.32 -0.75
N MET A 255 0.15 10.83 0.27
CA MET A 255 -0.07 12.18 0.74
C MET A 255 1.26 12.90 0.98
N MET A 256 1.24 14.19 0.69
CA MET A 256 2.35 15.11 0.91
C MET A 256 1.90 16.29 1.77
N PRO A 257 2.81 16.93 2.52
CA PRO A 257 2.46 18.09 3.33
C PRO A 257 2.07 19.27 2.43
N GLU A 258 1.04 20.03 2.82
CA GLU A 258 0.62 21.25 2.11
C GLU A 258 1.76 22.26 2.04
N ASP A 259 2.46 22.43 3.18
CA ASP A 259 3.63 23.28 3.34
C ASP A 259 4.85 22.48 3.81
N SER A 260 6.02 22.75 3.21
CA SER A 260 7.30 22.15 3.62
C SER A 260 7.89 22.84 4.87
N LYS A 261 7.14 22.85 5.96
CA LYS A 261 7.44 23.60 7.21
C LYS A 261 8.78 23.24 7.84
N TYR A 262 9.23 22.00 7.70
CA TYR A 262 10.46 21.49 8.32
C TYR A 262 11.62 21.39 7.32
N GLY A 263 11.45 21.92 6.11
CA GLY A 263 12.43 21.85 5.02
C GLY A 263 12.05 20.87 3.93
N ASP A 264 12.97 20.71 2.98
CA ASP A 264 12.79 19.85 1.81
C ASP A 264 12.55 18.38 2.20
N TRP A 265 11.98 17.63 1.27
CA TRP A 265 11.72 16.20 1.46
C TRP A 265 12.98 15.42 1.92
N PRO A 266 12.86 14.48 2.88
CA PRO A 266 11.65 14.04 3.58
C PRO A 266 11.45 14.74 4.94
N ALA A 267 12.09 15.89 5.19
CA ALA A 267 12.06 16.54 6.50
C ALA A 267 10.64 16.98 6.91
N SER A 268 9.79 17.27 5.93
CA SER A 268 8.36 17.60 6.14
C SER A 268 7.40 16.40 6.01
N GLY A 269 7.93 15.19 5.78
CA GLY A 269 7.15 13.95 5.74
C GLY A 269 6.51 13.60 4.39
N GLU A 270 6.17 12.32 4.24
CA GLU A 270 5.35 11.73 3.17
C GLU A 270 4.59 10.53 3.74
N ILE A 271 3.32 10.34 3.35
CA ILE A 271 2.49 9.22 3.80
C ILE A 271 2.03 8.41 2.59
N ASP A 272 2.62 7.25 2.37
CA ASP A 272 2.20 6.32 1.32
C ASP A 272 1.11 5.39 1.85
N ILE A 273 -0.12 5.66 1.44
CA ILE A 273 -1.28 4.84 1.83
C ILE A 273 -1.18 3.49 1.10
N ALA A 274 -0.90 3.52 -0.21
CA ALA A 274 -0.76 2.34 -1.02
C ALA A 274 0.13 2.57 -2.23
N GLU A 275 1.20 1.79 -2.33
CA GLU A 275 2.05 1.67 -3.52
C GLU A 275 2.12 0.22 -3.96
N LEU A 276 2.05 0.01 -5.28
CA LEU A 276 2.09 -1.31 -5.87
C LEU A 276 2.97 -1.33 -7.13
N ARG A 277 3.33 -2.54 -7.55
CA ARG A 277 3.91 -2.79 -8.87
C ARG A 277 2.86 -3.47 -9.73
N GLY A 278 2.64 -2.98 -10.95
CA GLY A 278 1.71 -3.60 -11.90
C GLY A 278 2.20 -4.91 -12.50
N ASN A 279 3.46 -5.29 -12.23
CA ASN A 279 4.07 -6.54 -12.65
C ASN A 279 3.27 -7.76 -12.20
N ASP A 280 3.48 -8.89 -12.86
CA ASP A 280 2.84 -10.14 -12.47
C ASP A 280 3.15 -10.57 -11.02
N ARG A 281 2.30 -11.42 -10.44
CA ARG A 281 2.43 -11.97 -9.08
C ARG A 281 3.72 -12.78 -8.86
N THR A 282 4.36 -13.21 -9.95
CA THR A 282 5.69 -13.85 -9.91
C THR A 282 6.82 -12.85 -9.63
N TYR A 283 6.60 -11.56 -9.87
CA TYR A 283 7.55 -10.50 -9.53
C TYR A 283 7.51 -10.21 -8.01
N PRO A 284 8.67 -10.00 -7.36
CA PRO A 284 8.75 -9.60 -5.95
C PRO A 284 7.95 -8.34 -5.68
N LEU A 285 6.96 -8.43 -4.77
CA LEU A 285 6.03 -7.32 -4.51
C LEU A 285 5.28 -6.86 -5.77
N GLY A 286 4.91 -7.81 -6.65
CA GLY A 286 4.11 -7.57 -7.85
C GLY A 286 2.67 -7.19 -7.54
N ARG A 287 1.76 -7.35 -8.52
CA ARG A 287 0.37 -6.86 -8.47
C ARG A 287 -0.50 -7.41 -7.33
N ASP A 288 -0.04 -8.40 -6.59
CA ASP A 288 -0.73 -8.96 -5.42
C ASP A 288 -0.17 -8.47 -4.07
N ALA A 289 0.79 -7.55 -4.09
CA ALA A 289 1.34 -6.90 -2.90
C ALA A 289 1.02 -5.41 -2.89
N VAL A 290 0.54 -4.92 -1.74
CA VAL A 290 0.43 -3.49 -1.43
C VAL A 290 1.40 -3.15 -0.33
N THR A 291 2.15 -2.07 -0.52
CA THR A 291 3.07 -1.51 0.48
C THR A 291 2.55 -0.16 0.93
N SER A 292 2.71 0.12 2.22
CA SER A 292 2.52 1.44 2.81
C SER A 292 3.81 1.84 3.51
N THR A 293 4.17 3.11 3.43
CA THR A 293 5.44 3.64 3.90
C THR A 293 5.22 5.04 4.48
N LEU A 294 6.04 5.41 5.46
CA LEU A 294 6.21 6.80 5.87
C LEU A 294 7.63 7.22 5.55
N HIS A 295 7.82 8.29 4.78
CA HIS A 295 9.15 8.89 4.60
C HIS A 295 9.33 10.04 5.60
N TRP A 296 10.46 10.03 6.28
CA TRP A 296 10.84 11.03 7.28
C TRP A 296 12.33 10.96 7.54
N GLY A 297 12.94 12.12 7.71
CA GLY A 297 14.38 12.23 7.93
C GLY A 297 14.84 13.65 7.63
N PRO A 298 15.97 14.10 8.19
CA PRO A 298 16.38 15.50 8.06
C PRO A 298 16.88 15.86 6.65
N THR A 299 17.25 14.86 5.85
CA THR A 299 17.68 15.03 4.46
C THR A 299 17.32 13.77 3.66
N SER A 300 17.27 13.87 2.33
CA SER A 300 17.04 12.72 1.45
C SER A 300 18.03 11.55 1.63
N LYS A 301 19.27 11.82 2.07
CA LYS A 301 20.25 10.77 2.35
C LYS A 301 20.01 10.02 3.67
N LEU A 302 19.21 10.61 4.56
CA LEU A 302 18.91 10.10 5.89
C LEU A 302 17.43 9.77 6.03
N ASP A 303 16.75 9.48 4.92
CA ASP A 303 15.39 9.01 4.93
C ASP A 303 15.29 7.66 5.69
N ALA A 304 14.48 7.64 6.73
CA ALA A 304 14.32 6.50 7.63
C ALA A 304 13.09 5.64 7.33
N TYR A 305 12.56 5.72 6.11
CA TYR A 305 11.39 4.95 5.64
C TYR A 305 11.46 3.44 5.91
N TRP A 306 12.67 2.86 5.90
CA TRP A 306 12.92 1.44 6.18
C TRP A 306 12.52 1.03 7.62
N GLN A 307 12.33 1.98 8.53
CA GLN A 307 11.80 1.73 9.87
C GLN A 307 10.28 1.77 9.94
N THR A 308 9.63 2.27 8.91
CA THR A 308 8.21 2.68 8.91
C THR A 308 7.52 2.26 7.62
N TYR A 309 7.61 0.98 7.28
CA TYR A 309 6.91 0.38 6.15
C TYR A 309 6.16 -0.89 6.56
N GLY A 310 5.17 -1.27 5.77
CA GLY A 310 4.44 -2.52 5.90
C GLY A 310 3.89 -3.00 4.56
N THR A 311 3.76 -4.32 4.40
CA THR A 311 3.27 -4.93 3.17
C THR A 311 2.18 -5.95 3.46
N LYS A 312 1.15 -5.99 2.60
CA LYS A 312 0.13 -7.06 2.59
C LYS A 312 -0.01 -7.68 1.22
N PHE A 313 -0.19 -9.00 1.23
CA PHE A 313 -0.39 -9.81 0.05
C PHE A 313 -1.83 -10.32 -0.06
N LEU A 314 -2.38 -10.29 -1.26
CA LEU A 314 -3.56 -11.06 -1.62
C LEU A 314 -3.15 -12.48 -2.03
N ARG A 315 -3.84 -13.47 -1.47
CA ARG A 315 -3.60 -14.88 -1.82
C ARG A 315 -4.48 -15.27 -3.01
N ARG A 316 -3.86 -15.87 -4.04
CA ARG A 316 -4.54 -16.47 -5.20
C ARG A 316 -5.34 -15.49 -6.07
N THR A 317 -5.12 -14.20 -5.90
CA THR A 317 -5.70 -13.10 -6.70
C THR A 317 -4.76 -11.90 -6.63
N ASP A 318 -5.15 -10.78 -7.22
CA ASP A 318 -4.36 -9.56 -7.28
C ASP A 318 -5.26 -8.32 -7.24
N PHE A 319 -4.63 -7.15 -7.04
CA PHE A 319 -5.32 -5.88 -6.89
C PHE A 319 -5.90 -5.33 -8.21
N SER A 320 -5.65 -5.98 -9.35
CA SER A 320 -6.21 -5.58 -10.64
C SER A 320 -7.58 -6.20 -10.92
N LYS A 321 -8.03 -7.17 -10.11
CA LYS A 321 -9.28 -7.92 -10.37
C LYS A 321 -10.55 -7.25 -9.91
N LYS A 322 -10.49 -6.44 -8.86
CA LYS A 322 -11.67 -5.81 -8.25
C LYS A 322 -11.27 -4.55 -7.49
N TYR A 323 -12.28 -3.75 -7.15
CA TYR A 323 -12.10 -2.63 -6.25
C TYR A 323 -11.74 -3.09 -4.84
N HIS A 324 -10.82 -2.34 -4.25
CA HIS A 324 -10.38 -2.45 -2.88
C HIS A 324 -10.40 -1.08 -2.23
N THR A 325 -10.65 -1.03 -0.92
CA THR A 325 -10.52 0.21 -0.14
C THR A 325 -9.11 0.30 0.41
N TYR A 326 -8.38 1.33 0.01
CA TYR A 326 -7.07 1.70 0.55
C TYR A 326 -7.30 2.84 1.53
N GLY A 327 -7.06 2.55 2.81
CA GLY A 327 -7.44 3.45 3.89
C GLY A 327 -6.26 3.89 4.74
N LEU A 328 -6.36 5.11 5.25
CA LEU A 328 -5.49 5.69 6.25
C LEU A 328 -6.33 6.09 7.46
N GLN A 329 -5.85 5.80 8.66
CA GLN A 329 -6.31 6.42 9.89
C GLN A 329 -5.10 7.05 10.57
N TRP A 330 -5.22 8.33 10.91
CA TRP A 330 -4.11 9.12 11.44
C TRP A 330 -4.62 10.01 12.56
N SER A 331 -3.85 10.11 13.64
CA SER A 331 -4.05 11.01 14.76
C SER A 331 -2.69 11.50 15.26
N LYS A 332 -2.72 12.37 16.26
CA LYS A 332 -1.51 12.79 16.99
C LYS A 332 -0.77 11.63 17.68
N ASP A 333 -1.46 10.53 17.98
CA ASP A 333 -0.94 9.43 18.81
C ASP A 333 -0.55 8.19 17.99
N TYR A 334 -1.16 8.01 16.82
CA TYR A 334 -0.88 6.87 15.94
C TYR A 334 -1.22 7.15 14.47
N LEU A 335 -0.67 6.31 13.60
CA LEU A 335 -1.00 6.26 12.18
C LEU A 335 -1.05 4.80 11.74
N PHE A 336 -2.08 4.42 11.00
CA PHE A 336 -2.13 3.11 10.35
C PHE A 336 -2.83 3.16 9.01
N THR A 337 -2.35 2.32 8.09
CA THR A 337 -3.00 2.08 6.81
C THR A 337 -3.68 0.72 6.84
N TYR A 338 -4.71 0.54 6.01
CA TYR A 338 -5.48 -0.71 5.98
C TYR A 338 -6.07 -0.97 4.60
N LEU A 339 -6.41 -2.24 4.38
CA LEU A 339 -6.97 -2.74 3.14
C LEU A 339 -8.37 -3.31 3.37
N ASP A 340 -9.38 -2.86 2.63
CA ASP A 340 -10.82 -3.19 2.70
C ASP A 340 -11.53 -2.87 4.03
N SER A 341 -10.85 -3.07 5.16
CA SER A 341 -11.39 -2.91 6.50
C SER A 341 -10.29 -2.49 7.45
N ARG A 342 -10.60 -1.62 8.41
CA ARG A 342 -9.66 -1.13 9.44
C ARG A 342 -8.99 -2.25 10.25
N LEU A 343 -9.59 -3.44 10.30
CA LEU A 343 -9.01 -4.62 10.96
C LEU A 343 -7.88 -5.29 10.16
N LYS A 344 -7.80 -5.04 8.86
CA LYS A 344 -6.76 -5.58 7.97
C LYS A 344 -5.68 -4.52 7.75
N GLN A 345 -4.98 -4.17 8.83
CA GLN A 345 -3.89 -3.18 8.78
C GLN A 345 -2.77 -3.66 7.85
N VAL A 346 -2.27 -2.74 7.02
CA VAL A 346 -1.08 -2.96 6.19
C VAL A 346 0.16 -2.52 6.97
N PHE A 347 0.10 -1.31 7.53
CA PHE A 347 1.12 -0.72 8.37
C PHE A 347 0.49 -0.07 9.60
N TYR A 348 1.18 -0.09 10.74
CA TYR A 348 0.77 0.58 11.98
C TYR A 348 1.99 1.17 12.66
N MET A 349 1.88 2.42 13.08
CA MET A 349 2.87 3.13 13.88
C MET A 349 2.18 3.86 15.02
N LYS A 350 2.70 3.66 16.23
CA LYS A 350 2.36 4.48 17.39
C LYS A 350 3.43 5.56 17.55
N PHE A 351 3.03 6.79 17.79
CA PHE A 351 3.93 7.87 18.19
C PHE A 351 4.16 7.76 19.70
N ASP A 352 5.41 7.56 20.11
CA ASP A 352 5.76 7.39 21.52
C ASP A 352 6.00 8.77 22.15
N GLU A 353 5.16 9.16 23.12
CA GLU A 353 5.31 10.42 23.85
C GLU A 353 6.69 10.61 24.52
N ARG A 354 7.45 9.52 24.68
CA ARG A 354 8.79 9.52 25.29
C ARG A 354 9.93 9.52 24.27
N GLN A 355 9.63 9.36 22.98
CA GLN A 355 10.65 9.27 21.94
C GLN A 355 10.18 10.00 20.67
N THR A 356 10.93 11.03 20.30
CA THR A 356 10.74 11.75 19.04
C THR A 356 11.20 10.92 17.85
N LEU A 357 10.70 11.26 16.65
CA LEU A 357 11.22 10.68 15.42
C LEU A 357 12.71 10.95 15.22
N TRP A 358 13.24 12.10 15.67
CA TRP A 358 14.68 12.38 15.65
C TRP A 358 15.50 11.30 16.37
N GLU A 359 15.08 10.94 17.58
CA GLU A 359 15.72 9.91 18.41
C GLU A 359 15.51 8.51 17.83
N LYS A 360 14.31 8.22 17.32
CA LYS A 360 13.99 6.95 16.64
C LYS A 360 14.91 6.72 15.43
N GLY A 361 15.11 7.76 14.63
CA GLY A 361 15.97 7.75 13.45
C GLY A 361 17.46 7.69 13.79
N ARG A 362 17.84 7.94 15.04
CA ARG A 362 19.23 8.04 15.51
C ARG A 362 20.04 9.04 14.69
N PHE A 363 19.46 10.20 14.42
CA PHE A 363 20.09 11.23 13.58
C PHE A 363 21.11 12.10 14.33
N GLU A 364 21.17 11.99 15.66
CA GLU A 364 22.13 12.73 16.46
C GLU A 364 23.57 12.45 16.02
N GLY A 365 24.29 13.52 15.67
CA GLY A 365 25.67 13.43 15.16
C GLY A 365 25.80 12.86 13.74
N ALA A 366 24.70 12.61 13.02
CA ALA A 366 24.76 12.20 11.62
C ALA A 366 25.42 13.29 10.77
N THR A 367 26.23 12.88 9.80
CA THR A 367 26.93 13.80 8.90
C THR A 367 26.52 13.55 7.45
N VAL A 368 26.25 14.64 6.73
CA VAL A 368 25.97 14.63 5.30
C VAL A 368 26.89 15.65 4.63
N ASN A 369 27.62 15.21 3.60
CA ASN A 369 28.60 16.06 2.89
C ASN A 369 29.58 16.74 3.85
N SER A 370 30.12 15.96 4.80
CA SER A 370 31.08 16.41 5.83
C SER A 370 30.56 17.49 6.81
N SER A 371 29.25 17.72 6.86
CA SER A 371 28.61 18.64 7.82
C SER A 371 27.67 17.88 8.75
N VAL A 372 27.64 18.25 10.03
CA VAL A 372 26.68 17.71 10.99
C VAL A 372 25.29 18.19 10.63
N VAL A 373 24.33 17.27 10.59
CA VAL A 373 22.94 17.58 10.28
C VAL A 373 22.26 18.15 11.52
N GLU A 374 21.69 19.35 11.40
CA GLU A 374 20.86 19.92 12.46
C GLU A 374 19.50 19.24 12.53
N ASN A 375 18.93 19.18 13.73
CA ASN A 375 17.57 18.69 13.93
C ASN A 375 16.53 19.70 13.41
N PRO A 376 15.81 19.42 12.31
CA PRO A 376 14.81 20.34 11.75
C PRO A 376 13.52 20.41 12.58
N TRP A 377 13.36 19.52 13.56
CA TRP A 377 12.16 19.38 14.38
C TRP A 377 12.34 19.90 15.82
N LYS A 378 13.54 20.40 16.17
CA LYS A 378 13.94 20.82 17.52
C LYS A 378 12.97 21.79 18.20
N GLN A 379 12.28 22.61 17.41
CA GLN A 379 11.34 23.63 17.84
C GLN A 379 9.96 23.10 18.25
N THR A 380 9.61 21.89 17.84
CA THR A 380 8.26 21.33 18.06
C THR A 380 8.14 20.63 19.41
N GLY A 381 9.09 19.76 19.73
CA GLY A 381 9.01 18.83 20.86
C GLY A 381 7.94 17.74 20.70
N ASN A 382 7.24 17.67 19.56
CA ASN A 382 6.19 16.68 19.36
C ASN A 382 6.78 15.32 18.95
N PRO A 383 6.25 14.20 19.47
CA PRO A 383 6.76 12.87 19.15
C PRO A 383 6.43 12.42 17.71
N ASN A 384 5.41 13.03 17.09
CA ASN A 384 4.90 12.69 15.77
C ASN A 384 5.41 13.59 14.64
N THR A 385 6.23 14.60 14.91
CA THR A 385 6.86 15.45 13.87
C THR A 385 7.70 14.60 12.91
N PRO A 386 7.50 14.66 11.57
CA PRO A 386 6.81 15.72 10.83
C PRO A 386 5.34 15.45 10.46
N PHE A 387 4.74 14.39 10.97
CA PHE A 387 3.32 14.03 10.72
C PHE A 387 2.38 14.78 11.68
N ASP A 388 2.67 16.05 11.92
CA ASP A 388 1.90 16.98 12.75
C ASP A 388 1.40 18.23 11.99
N GLU A 389 1.56 18.24 10.67
CA GLU A 389 1.08 19.29 9.76
C GLU A 389 -0.09 18.81 8.88
N GLU A 390 -0.59 19.67 7.99
CA GLU A 390 -1.65 19.34 7.03
C GLU A 390 -1.10 18.64 5.80
N PHE A 391 -1.79 17.57 5.36
CA PHE A 391 -1.39 16.76 4.21
C PHE A 391 -2.50 16.69 3.17
N PHE A 392 -2.15 16.83 1.90
CA PHE A 392 -3.03 16.66 0.75
C PHE A 392 -2.81 15.30 0.08
N LEU A 393 -3.85 14.76 -0.54
CA LEU A 393 -3.86 13.48 -1.26
C LEU A 393 -3.36 13.63 -2.71
N ILE A 394 -2.61 12.63 -3.17
CA ILE A 394 -2.12 12.45 -4.55
C ILE A 394 -2.53 11.07 -5.06
N LEU A 395 -2.97 11.03 -6.32
CA LEU A 395 -3.25 9.83 -7.10
C LEU A 395 -2.46 9.86 -8.40
N ASN A 396 -1.70 8.81 -8.71
CA ASN A 396 -1.00 8.69 -9.99
C ASN A 396 -0.70 7.24 -10.38
N VAL A 397 -0.31 7.08 -11.65
CA VAL A 397 0.31 5.85 -12.16
C VAL A 397 1.63 6.22 -12.84
N ALA A 398 2.74 6.12 -12.12
CA ALA A 398 4.06 6.29 -12.71
C ALA A 398 4.44 5.06 -13.55
N VAL A 399 5.39 5.22 -14.47
CA VAL A 399 5.85 4.12 -15.34
C VAL A 399 7.36 4.07 -15.43
N GLY A 400 7.92 2.92 -15.10
CA GLY A 400 9.36 2.78 -14.87
C GLY A 400 9.86 3.70 -13.75
N ALA A 401 11.11 3.53 -13.36
CA ALA A 401 11.81 4.42 -12.43
C ALA A 401 13.28 4.01 -12.36
N ASN A 402 14.15 4.93 -11.96
CA ASN A 402 15.58 4.68 -11.76
C ASN A 402 16.01 4.77 -10.28
N ASN A 403 15.06 4.58 -9.35
CA ASN A 403 15.26 4.76 -7.91
C ASN A 403 15.31 3.46 -7.10
N GLY A 404 15.40 2.29 -7.74
CA GLY A 404 15.39 0.99 -7.07
C GLY A 404 14.00 0.39 -6.83
N TRP A 405 12.90 1.09 -7.18
CA TRP A 405 11.56 0.54 -7.03
C TRP A 405 11.39 -0.76 -7.82
N PHE A 406 11.90 -0.81 -9.04
CA PHE A 406 12.02 -2.05 -9.81
C PHE A 406 13.44 -2.58 -9.68
N TYR A 407 13.60 -3.82 -9.20
CA TYR A 407 14.90 -4.39 -8.87
C TYR A 407 15.79 -4.68 -10.10
N ASP A 408 17.02 -4.17 -10.07
CA ASP A 408 18.05 -4.47 -11.06
C ASP A 408 18.36 -5.97 -11.15
N GLY A 409 18.57 -6.46 -12.38
CA GLY A 409 18.94 -7.85 -12.65
C GLY A 409 17.84 -8.88 -12.34
N LYS A 410 16.58 -8.44 -12.21
CA LYS A 410 15.43 -9.31 -11.91
C LYS A 410 14.39 -9.24 -13.03
N PHE A 411 13.78 -10.40 -13.33
CA PHE A 411 12.62 -10.55 -14.24
C PHE A 411 12.77 -9.80 -15.57
N ASN A 412 13.95 -9.88 -16.18
CA ASN A 412 14.26 -9.25 -17.47
C ASN A 412 13.97 -7.74 -17.50
N LYS A 413 14.12 -7.05 -16.36
CA LYS A 413 14.10 -5.58 -16.32
C LYS A 413 15.05 -5.03 -17.38
N PRO A 414 14.57 -4.23 -18.36
CA PRO A 414 15.37 -3.86 -19.53
C PRO A 414 16.35 -2.70 -19.29
N TRP A 415 16.29 -2.06 -18.12
CA TRP A 415 17.20 -0.97 -17.75
C TRP A 415 17.90 -1.25 -16.42
N VAL A 416 18.99 -0.52 -16.18
CA VAL A 416 19.70 -0.45 -14.91
C VAL A 416 19.50 0.94 -14.34
N ASP A 417 19.23 1.05 -13.04
CA ASP A 417 18.86 2.32 -12.40
C ASP A 417 19.93 3.41 -12.55
N ASN A 418 21.19 3.05 -12.31
CA ASN A 418 22.32 3.99 -12.48
C ASN A 418 22.78 4.14 -13.94
N GLY A 419 22.03 3.61 -14.91
CA GLY A 419 22.36 3.71 -16.34
C GLY A 419 22.02 5.11 -16.90
N PRO A 420 22.90 5.75 -17.67
CA PRO A 420 22.64 7.07 -18.27
C PRO A 420 21.52 7.04 -19.32
N THR A 421 21.13 5.85 -19.79
CA THR A 421 20.13 5.60 -20.83
C THR A 421 18.92 4.83 -20.33
N ALA A 422 18.64 4.81 -19.02
CA ALA A 422 17.61 3.95 -18.44
C ALA A 422 16.23 4.03 -19.12
N ALA A 423 15.70 5.25 -19.33
CA ALA A 423 14.43 5.46 -20.04
C ALA A 423 14.48 5.01 -21.51
N ARG A 424 15.66 5.15 -22.15
CA ARG A 424 15.91 4.71 -23.54
C ARG A 424 15.91 3.20 -23.65
N ASP A 425 16.56 2.51 -22.72
CA ASP A 425 16.62 1.05 -22.70
C ASP A 425 15.25 0.45 -22.36
N PHE A 426 14.50 1.10 -21.47
CA PHE A 426 13.11 0.81 -21.19
C PHE A 426 12.25 0.81 -22.47
N ILE A 427 12.23 1.91 -23.24
CA ILE A 427 11.36 2.00 -24.42
C ILE A 427 11.85 1.12 -25.59
N LYS A 428 13.16 0.88 -25.72
CA LYS A 428 13.68 -0.06 -26.73
C LYS A 428 13.20 -1.49 -26.51
N ALA A 429 12.88 -1.85 -25.26
CA ALA A 429 12.33 -3.15 -24.91
C ALA A 429 10.78 -3.18 -24.93
N LYS A 430 10.10 -2.19 -25.55
CA LYS A 430 8.62 -2.08 -25.57
C LYS A 430 7.93 -3.39 -25.90
N ASP A 431 8.43 -4.10 -26.91
CA ASP A 431 7.82 -5.35 -27.38
C ASP A 431 7.86 -6.49 -26.33
N GLN A 432 8.71 -6.39 -25.31
CA GLN A 432 8.80 -7.37 -24.23
C GLN A 432 7.78 -7.10 -23.13
N TRP A 433 7.53 -5.83 -22.78
CA TRP A 433 6.72 -5.47 -21.62
C TRP A 433 5.35 -4.89 -21.97
N LEU A 434 5.19 -4.20 -23.09
CA LEU A 434 3.90 -3.59 -23.48
C LEU A 434 2.78 -4.63 -23.64
N PRO A 435 3.02 -5.84 -24.18
CA PRO A 435 1.98 -6.89 -24.24
C PRO A 435 1.47 -7.35 -22.87
N THR A 436 2.20 -7.04 -21.78
CA THR A 436 1.76 -7.37 -20.42
C THR A 436 0.75 -6.39 -19.86
N TRP A 437 0.63 -5.20 -20.45
CA TRP A 437 -0.30 -4.17 -20.04
C TRP A 437 -1.74 -4.60 -20.31
N GLY A 438 -2.67 -4.21 -19.44
CA GLY A 438 -4.09 -4.43 -19.65
C GLY A 438 -4.63 -3.76 -20.91
N GLU A 439 -5.75 -4.26 -21.41
CA GLU A 439 -6.49 -3.60 -22.49
C GLU A 439 -7.32 -2.44 -21.92
N GLY A 440 -7.42 -1.33 -22.66
CA GLY A 440 -8.20 -0.16 -22.24
C GLY A 440 -7.84 0.30 -20.82
N ASN A 441 -8.84 0.41 -19.95
CA ASN A 441 -8.70 0.92 -18.58
C ASN A 441 -7.92 -0.02 -17.65
N ASP A 442 -7.73 -1.30 -18.00
CA ASP A 442 -7.03 -2.26 -17.15
C ASP A 442 -5.50 -2.03 -17.09
N ARG A 443 -4.93 -1.19 -17.96
CA ARG A 443 -3.54 -0.69 -17.80
C ARG A 443 -3.45 0.54 -16.89
N GLY A 444 -4.58 1.09 -16.45
CA GLY A 444 -4.66 2.26 -15.57
C GLY A 444 -5.17 1.93 -14.17
N MET A 445 -5.01 2.88 -13.26
CA MET A 445 -5.69 2.86 -11.97
C MET A 445 -7.10 3.42 -12.16
N THR A 446 -8.11 2.68 -11.71
CA THR A 446 -9.51 3.15 -11.71
C THR A 446 -9.95 3.42 -10.29
N VAL A 447 -10.30 4.65 -9.97
CA VAL A 447 -10.70 5.12 -8.64
C VAL A 447 -12.19 5.40 -8.66
N LYS A 448 -12.93 4.57 -7.92
CA LYS A 448 -14.38 4.69 -7.81
C LYS A 448 -14.81 5.83 -6.89
N SER A 449 -14.06 6.05 -5.80
CA SER A 449 -14.40 7.13 -4.88
C SER A 449 -13.24 7.49 -3.96
N VAL A 450 -13.24 8.74 -3.50
CA VAL A 450 -12.35 9.27 -2.47
C VAL A 450 -13.18 9.91 -1.36
N LYS A 451 -12.89 9.56 -0.11
CA LYS A 451 -13.45 10.23 1.06
C LYS A 451 -12.33 10.65 2.01
N MET A 452 -12.40 11.90 2.47
CA MET A 452 -11.50 12.44 3.49
C MET A 452 -12.32 12.99 4.63
N TRP A 453 -11.98 12.56 5.84
CA TRP A 453 -12.52 13.09 7.07
C TRP A 453 -11.40 13.67 7.91
N GLN A 454 -11.62 14.85 8.46
CA GLN A 454 -10.72 15.46 9.43
C GLN A 454 -11.16 15.11 10.85
N GLU A 455 -10.22 14.88 11.76
CA GLU A 455 -10.51 14.73 13.18
C GLU A 455 -11.07 16.05 13.75
N GLY A 456 -12.21 15.98 14.44
CA GLY A 456 -12.94 17.13 14.98
C GLY A 456 -14.42 17.17 14.56
N VAL A 457 -15.16 18.09 15.17
CA VAL A 457 -16.57 18.36 14.89
C VAL A 457 -16.69 19.29 13.68
N CYS A 458 -17.67 19.03 12.79
CA CYS A 458 -18.14 20.02 11.82
C CYS A 458 -19.01 21.08 12.56
#